data_AF-A0AAN9GDT8-F1
#
_entry.id   AF-A0AAN9GDT8-F1
#
_cell.length_a   1.000
_cell.length_b   1.000
_cell.length_c   1.000
_cell.angle_alpha   90.00
_cell.angle_beta   90.00
_cell.angle_gamma   90.00
#
_symmetry.space_group_name_H-M   'P 1'
#
loop_
_entity.id
_entity.type
_entity.pdbx_description
1 polymer ?
#
loop_
_entity_poly.entity_id
_entity_poly.type
_entity_poly.pdbx_seq_one_letter_code
_entity_poly.pdbx_strand_id
1 'polypeptide(L)'
;MVWGGISTRLRTPLYHVVGNLTGVRYQNEILQPLVVPALQAIGPRAILQDDNAPPHRSAAVNTFIQQARVNRMLWPANSPDLNLIEHMWDELCRLVQQHHPPPANLGQLLQWLQQEWNGVPRAFICNLIHSMRQRCVEYLAHNGGHTRY
;
A
#
# COMPACT_ATOMS: atom_id res chain seq x y z
N MET A 1 11.46 3.00 7.10
CA MET A 1 10.12 2.55 6.66
C MET A 1 9.95 2.94 5.21
N VAL A 2 9.22 2.16 4.41
CA VAL A 2 8.86 2.54 3.04
C VAL A 2 7.35 2.64 2.90
N TRP A 3 6.88 3.44 1.94
CA TRP A 3 5.48 3.50 1.53
C TRP A 3 5.37 3.11 0.06
N GLY A 4 4.29 2.42 -0.31
CA GLY A 4 3.97 2.11 -1.69
C GLY A 4 2.50 1.76 -1.87
N GLY A 5 2.03 1.90 -3.10
CA GLY A 5 0.67 1.54 -3.50
C GLY A 5 0.66 0.65 -4.73
N ILE A 6 -0.30 -0.27 -4.79
CA ILE A 6 -0.51 -1.18 -5.91
C ILE A 6 -1.93 -1.05 -6.48
N SER A 7 -2.06 -1.38 -7.75
CA SER A 7 -3.33 -1.57 -8.45
C SER A 7 -3.14 -2.57 -9.58
N THR A 8 -4.23 -2.98 -10.22
CA THR A 8 -4.16 -3.86 -11.40
C THR A 8 -3.50 -3.19 -12.62
N ARG A 9 -3.40 -1.85 -12.63
CA ARG A 9 -2.87 -1.08 -13.77
C ARG A 9 -1.45 -0.59 -13.53
N LEU A 10 -1.19 -0.07 -12.34
CA LEU A 10 0.07 0.53 -11.93
C LEU A 10 0.50 0.10 -10.54
N ARG A 11 1.76 0.35 -10.23
CA ARG A 11 2.32 0.42 -8.88
C ARG A 11 2.98 1.78 -8.72
N THR A 12 2.96 2.37 -7.54
CA THR A 12 3.73 3.58 -7.27
C THR A 12 5.22 3.23 -7.15
N PRO A 13 6.14 4.21 -7.27
CA PRO A 13 7.48 4.04 -6.70
C PRO A 13 7.40 3.77 -5.20
N LEU A 14 8.46 3.18 -4.62
CA LEU A 14 8.58 3.12 -3.17
C LEU A 14 9.11 4.44 -2.66
N TYR A 15 8.44 4.98 -1.64
CA TYR A 15 8.87 6.19 -0.96
C TYR A 15 9.57 5.83 0.34
N HIS A 16 10.84 6.21 0.48
CA HIS A 16 11.57 6.03 1.74
C HIS A 16 11.13 7.09 2.76
N VAL A 17 10.45 6.65 3.81
CA VAL A 17 10.01 7.52 4.90
C VAL A 17 11.14 7.68 5.91
N VAL A 18 11.68 8.90 5.98
CA VAL A 18 12.69 9.28 6.98
C VAL A 18 11.98 9.82 8.22
N GLY A 19 12.18 9.18 9.37
CA GLY A 19 11.57 9.56 10.65
C GLY A 19 10.06 9.32 10.72
N ASN A 20 9.38 10.04 11.61
CA ASN A 20 7.95 9.86 11.86
C ASN A 20 7.09 10.50 10.77
N LEU A 21 6.15 9.73 10.22
CA LEU A 21 5.21 10.19 9.21
C LEU A 21 3.99 10.82 9.88
N THR A 22 3.94 12.16 9.93
CA THR A 22 2.76 12.88 10.42
C THR A 22 1.70 12.98 9.33
N GLY A 23 0.47 13.36 9.69
CA GLY A 23 -0.59 13.59 8.71
C GLY A 23 -0.24 14.63 7.63
N VAL A 24 0.38 15.75 8.04
CA VAL A 24 0.83 16.80 7.10
C VAL A 24 1.93 16.27 6.17
N ARG A 25 2.87 15.48 6.70
CA ARG A 25 3.90 14.84 5.87
C ARG A 25 3.29 13.80 4.93
N TYR A 26 2.35 12.99 5.39
CA TYR A 26 1.64 12.04 4.53
C TYR A 26 0.93 12.74 3.38
N GLN A 27 0.28 13.87 3.64
CA GLN A 27 -0.30 14.70 2.59
C GLN A 27 0.75 15.16 1.57
N ASN A 28 1.82 15.82 2.04
CA ASN A 28 2.77 16.53 1.18
C ASN A 28 3.77 15.60 0.47
N GLU A 29 4.17 14.51 1.12
CA GLU A 29 5.20 13.60 0.64
C GLU A 29 4.63 12.39 -0.11
N ILE A 30 3.37 12.02 0.16
CA ILE A 30 2.76 10.80 -0.39
C ILE A 30 1.47 11.09 -1.15
N LEU A 31 0.46 11.69 -0.52
CA LEU A 31 -0.85 11.83 -1.16
C LEU A 31 -0.79 12.72 -2.41
N GLN A 32 -0.24 13.93 -2.25
CA GLN A 32 -0.15 14.90 -3.32
C GLN A 32 0.79 14.46 -4.46
N PRO A 33 2.05 14.05 -4.21
CA PRO A 33 2.98 13.73 -5.30
C PRO A 33 2.82 12.30 -5.87
N LEU A 34 2.29 11.33 -5.11
CA LEU A 34 2.26 9.93 -5.53
C LEU A 34 0.84 9.41 -5.74
N VAL A 35 -0.05 9.58 -4.76
CA VAL A 35 -1.38 8.95 -4.79
C VAL A 35 -2.31 9.64 -5.78
N VAL A 36 -2.42 10.97 -5.74
CA VAL A 36 -3.33 11.71 -6.63
C VAL A 36 -3.00 11.47 -8.11
N PRO A 37 -1.73 11.60 -8.57
CA PRO A 37 -1.37 11.28 -9.95
C PRO A 37 -1.65 9.81 -10.31
N ALA A 38 -1.38 8.88 -9.40
CA ALA A 38 -1.66 7.46 -9.62
C ALA A 38 -3.17 7.20 -9.82
N LEU A 39 -4.03 7.76 -8.97
CA LEU A 39 -5.48 7.62 -9.11
C LEU A 39 -5.99 8.22 -10.43
N GLN A 40 -5.47 9.39 -10.82
CA GLN A 40 -5.80 10.02 -12.10
C GLN A 40 -5.38 9.14 -13.29
N ALA A 41 -4.20 8.52 -13.24
CA ALA A 41 -3.72 7.61 -14.27
C ALA A 41 -4.51 6.28 -14.34
N ILE A 42 -5.01 5.78 -13.20
CA ILE A 42 -5.89 4.59 -13.17
C ILE A 42 -7.24 4.92 -13.81
N GLY A 43 -7.78 6.10 -13.52
CA GLY A 43 -8.99 6.65 -14.12
C GLY A 43 -10.07 7.02 -13.08
N PRO A 44 -11.23 7.53 -13.54
CA PRO A 44 -12.23 8.18 -12.68
C PRO A 44 -12.92 7.23 -11.68
N ARG A 45 -12.80 5.91 -11.86
CA ARG A 45 -13.33 4.90 -10.93
C ARG A 45 -12.29 4.39 -9.94
N ALA A 46 -11.10 4.99 -9.89
CA ALA A 46 -10.09 4.63 -8.91
C ALA A 46 -10.59 4.96 -7.50
N ILE A 47 -10.33 4.04 -6.58
CA ILE A 47 -10.66 4.18 -5.16
C ILE A 47 -9.36 3.97 -4.38
N LEU A 48 -9.02 4.92 -3.52
CA LEU A 48 -7.95 4.79 -2.55
C LEU A 48 -8.41 3.85 -1.45
N GLN A 49 -7.68 2.76 -1.25
CA GLN A 49 -7.74 1.96 -0.04
C GLN A 49 -6.47 2.24 0.77
N ASP A 50 -6.66 2.57 2.04
CA ASP A 50 -5.63 2.68 3.06
C ASP A 50 -6.17 2.06 4.36
N ASP A 51 -5.29 1.83 5.33
CA ASP A 51 -5.69 1.44 6.67
C ASP A 51 -6.13 2.66 7.49
N ASN A 52 -6.59 2.42 8.72
CA ASN A 52 -6.98 3.47 9.65
C ASN A 52 -5.81 4.01 10.50
N ALA A 53 -4.56 3.94 10.01
CA ALA A 53 -3.41 4.44 10.76
C ALA A 53 -3.58 5.94 11.11
N PRO A 54 -3.07 6.41 12.28
CA PRO A 54 -3.28 7.78 12.73
C PRO A 54 -2.93 8.87 11.71
N PRO A 55 -1.82 8.78 10.95
CA PRO A 55 -1.51 9.79 9.91
C PRO A 55 -2.57 9.86 8.81
N HIS A 56 -3.10 8.72 8.36
CA HIS A 56 -4.09 8.60 7.28
C HIS A 56 -5.48 9.13 7.69
N ARG A 57 -5.72 9.28 9.00
CA ARG A 57 -6.98 9.76 9.56
C ARG A 57 -6.86 11.15 10.19
N SER A 58 -5.71 11.81 10.06
CA SER A 58 -5.52 13.18 10.53
C SER A 58 -6.46 14.19 9.85
N ALA A 59 -6.71 15.32 10.52
CA ALA A 59 -7.54 16.40 9.98
C ALA A 59 -6.99 16.93 8.64
N ALA A 60 -5.67 17.13 8.53
CA ALA A 60 -5.02 17.56 7.31
C ALA A 60 -5.32 16.61 6.13
N VAL A 61 -5.16 15.31 6.36
CA VAL A 61 -5.41 14.29 5.34
C VAL A 61 -6.88 14.21 4.94
N ASN A 62 -7.80 14.25 5.91
CA ASN A 62 -9.24 14.22 5.60
C ASN A 62 -9.66 15.44 4.77
N THR A 63 -9.20 16.63 5.13
CA THR A 63 -9.43 17.87 4.36
C THR A 63 -8.85 17.75 2.95
N PHE A 64 -7.61 17.27 2.82
CA PHE A 64 -6.97 17.10 1.52
C PHE A 64 -7.71 16.11 0.62
N ILE A 65 -8.10 14.94 1.14
CA ILE A 65 -8.84 13.92 0.39
C ILE A 65 -10.16 14.49 -0.16
N GLN A 66 -10.88 15.29 0.62
CA GLN A 66 -12.09 15.97 0.18
C GLN A 66 -11.81 17.01 -0.92
N GLN A 67 -10.82 17.88 -0.72
CA GLN A 67 -10.44 18.92 -1.67
C GLN A 67 -9.94 18.35 -3.01
N ALA A 68 -9.13 17.30 -2.95
CA ALA A 68 -8.60 16.59 -4.12
C ALA A 68 -9.64 15.68 -4.78
N ARG A 69 -10.86 15.57 -4.22
CA ARG A 69 -11.94 14.70 -4.69
C ARG A 69 -11.50 13.24 -4.84
N VAL A 70 -10.68 12.78 -3.90
CA VAL A 70 -10.23 11.39 -3.87
C VAL A 70 -11.33 10.52 -3.26
N ASN A 71 -11.79 9.54 -4.03
CA ASN A 71 -12.68 8.49 -3.50
C ASN A 71 -11.86 7.58 -2.59
N ARG A 72 -12.13 7.60 -1.28
CA ARG A 72 -11.47 6.72 -0.31
C ARG A 72 -12.46 5.67 0.21
N MET A 73 -12.03 4.42 0.21
CA MET A 73 -12.81 3.29 0.75
C MET A 73 -12.92 3.41 2.28
N LEU A 74 -14.09 3.05 2.83
CA LEU A 74 -14.21 2.80 4.27
C LEU A 74 -13.54 1.48 4.61
N TRP A 75 -12.66 1.48 5.59
CA TRP A 75 -11.92 0.29 6.00
C TRP A 75 -12.30 -0.15 7.41
N PRO A 76 -12.60 -1.44 7.64
CA PRO A 76 -12.84 -1.94 8.99
C PRO A 76 -11.57 -1.85 9.84
N ALA A 77 -11.73 -1.50 11.12
CA ALA A 77 -10.60 -1.50 12.06
C ALA A 77 -10.08 -2.94 12.26
N ASN A 78 -8.79 -3.07 12.59
CA ASN A 78 -8.15 -4.35 12.93
C ASN A 78 -8.37 -5.48 11.91
N SER A 79 -8.35 -5.15 10.61
CA SER A 79 -8.52 -6.12 9.52
C SER A 79 -7.27 -6.22 8.64
N PRO A 80 -6.12 -6.66 9.19
CA PRO A 80 -4.88 -6.79 8.43
C PRO A 80 -5.00 -7.86 7.33
N ASP A 81 -5.76 -8.93 7.55
CA ASP A 81 -5.98 -10.02 6.58
C ASP A 81 -6.64 -9.54 5.27
N LEU A 82 -7.34 -8.40 5.33
CA LEU A 82 -7.94 -7.75 4.18
C LEU A 82 -6.96 -6.80 3.47
N ASN A 83 -5.88 -6.39 4.15
CA ASN A 83 -4.95 -5.39 3.66
C ASN A 83 -3.93 -6.04 2.70
N LEU A 84 -4.25 -5.99 1.40
CA LEU A 84 -3.44 -6.63 0.36
C LEU A 84 -1.99 -6.15 0.31
N ILE A 85 -1.71 -4.93 0.79
CA ILE A 85 -0.34 -4.40 0.78
C ILE A 85 0.58 -5.19 1.73
N GLU A 86 0.05 -5.82 2.79
CA GLU A 86 0.86 -6.63 3.70
C GLU A 86 1.46 -7.84 2.97
N HIS A 87 0.67 -8.51 2.12
CA HIS A 87 1.19 -9.59 1.27
C HIS A 87 2.23 -9.12 0.26
N MET A 88 2.13 -7.88 -0.21
CA MET A 88 3.17 -7.30 -1.05
C MET A 88 4.45 -7.04 -0.26
N TRP A 89 4.35 -6.64 1.01
CA TRP A 89 5.50 -6.48 1.89
C TRP A 89 6.17 -7.80 2.23
N ASP A 90 5.40 -8.86 2.47
CA ASP A 90 5.93 -10.20 2.69
C ASP A 90 6.69 -10.72 1.47
N GLU A 91 6.11 -10.59 0.27
CA GLU A 91 6.78 -11.00 -0.97
C GLU A 91 8.04 -10.17 -1.22
N LEU A 92 7.99 -8.86 -0.98
CA LEU A 92 9.16 -7.99 -1.12
C LEU A 92 10.29 -8.39 -0.15
N CYS A 93 9.95 -8.68 1.11
CA CYS A 93 10.90 -9.20 2.09
C CYS A 93 11.52 -10.52 1.63
N ARG A 94 10.69 -11.47 1.14
CA ARG A 94 11.15 -12.76 0.64
C ARG A 94 12.13 -12.61 -0.52
N LEU A 95 11.86 -11.70 -1.45
CA LEU A 95 12.73 -11.42 -2.60
C LEU A 95 14.06 -10.81 -2.15
N VAL A 96 14.03 -9.80 -1.28
CA VAL A 96 15.25 -9.18 -0.74
C VAL A 96 16.11 -10.18 0.03
N GLN A 97 15.51 -11.09 0.79
CA GLN A 97 16.22 -12.13 1.55
C GLN A 97 16.94 -13.17 0.68
N GLN A 98 16.58 -13.30 -0.61
CA GLN A 98 17.27 -14.20 -1.55
C GLN A 98 18.58 -13.62 -2.09
N HIS A 99 18.85 -12.33 -1.88
CA HIS A 99 20.10 -11.72 -2.31
C HIS A 99 21.26 -12.18 -1.43
N HIS A 100 22.36 -12.56 -2.09
CA HIS A 100 23.60 -12.95 -1.44
C HIS A 100 24.80 -12.22 -2.06
N PRO A 101 25.66 -11.57 -1.26
CA PRO A 101 25.56 -11.37 0.21
C PRO A 101 24.35 -10.49 0.59
N PRO A 102 23.93 -10.42 1.87
CA PRO A 102 22.91 -9.46 2.32
C PRO A 102 23.36 -8.00 2.10
N PRO A 103 22.43 -7.03 2.13
CA PRO A 103 22.79 -5.64 1.88
C PRO A 103 23.69 -5.09 2.99
N ALA A 104 24.80 -4.47 2.59
CA ALA A 104 25.84 -3.98 3.50
C ALA A 104 25.47 -2.69 4.24
N ASN A 105 24.50 -1.93 3.72
CA ASN A 105 24.04 -0.68 4.32
C ASN A 105 22.61 -0.34 3.88
N LEU A 106 22.03 0.69 4.52
CA LEU A 106 20.67 1.15 4.23
C LEU A 106 20.48 1.59 2.77
N GLY A 107 21.48 2.25 2.17
CA GLY A 107 21.39 2.68 0.77
C GLY A 107 21.24 1.51 -0.19
N GLN A 108 22.05 0.45 0.01
CA GLN A 108 21.95 -0.77 -0.77
C GLN A 108 20.62 -1.50 -0.55
N LEU A 109 20.15 -1.57 0.70
CA LEU A 109 18.84 -2.14 1.01
C LEU A 109 17.70 -1.39 0.30
N LEU A 110 17.70 -0.05 0.32
CA LEU A 110 16.68 0.75 -0.36
C LEU A 110 16.72 0.57 -1.88
N GLN A 111 17.92 0.45 -2.45
CA GLN A 111 18.08 0.16 -3.88
C GLN A 111 17.47 -1.21 -4.24
N TRP A 112 17.75 -2.24 -3.45
CA TRP A 112 17.20 -3.59 -3.67
C TRP A 112 15.69 -3.62 -3.47
N LEU A 113 15.17 -2.98 -2.43
CA LEU A 113 13.72 -2.84 -2.23
C LEU A 113 13.06 -2.21 -3.46
N GLN A 114 13.65 -1.15 -4.02
CA GLN A 114 13.11 -0.50 -5.21
C GLN A 114 13.18 -1.38 -6.46
N GLN A 115 14.28 -2.13 -6.64
CA GLN A 115 14.48 -3.08 -7.75
C GLN A 115 13.47 -4.22 -7.68
N GLU A 116 13.38 -4.91 -6.54
CA GLU A 116 12.46 -6.03 -6.34
C GLU A 116 11.01 -5.57 -6.43
N TRP A 117 10.66 -4.44 -5.82
CA TRP A 117 9.32 -3.86 -5.93
C TRP A 117 8.90 -3.61 -7.38
N ASN A 118 9.82 -3.13 -8.22
CA ASN A 118 9.56 -2.92 -9.65
C ASN A 118 9.55 -4.24 -10.43
N GLY A 119 10.31 -5.24 -9.95
CA GLY A 119 10.44 -6.57 -10.52
C GLY A 119 9.24 -7.48 -10.27
N VAL A 120 8.46 -7.27 -9.19
CA VAL A 120 7.28 -8.11 -8.90
C VAL A 120 6.38 -8.20 -10.13
N PRO A 121 6.04 -9.41 -10.62
CA PRO A 121 5.23 -9.55 -11.83
C PRO A 121 3.84 -8.92 -11.67
N ARG A 122 3.34 -8.22 -12.69
CA ARG A 122 1.99 -7.64 -12.64
C ARG A 122 0.90 -8.72 -12.47
N ALA A 123 1.12 -9.93 -12.98
CA ALA A 123 0.23 -11.06 -12.75
C ALA A 123 0.07 -11.38 -11.25
N PHE A 124 1.14 -11.30 -10.47
CA PHE A 124 1.09 -11.48 -9.02
C PHE A 124 0.19 -10.43 -8.36
N ILE A 125 0.40 -9.15 -8.68
CA ILE A 125 -0.40 -8.03 -8.15
C ILE A 125 -1.88 -8.19 -8.54
N CYS A 126 -2.15 -8.52 -9.81
CA CYS A 126 -3.52 -8.75 -10.28
C CYS A 126 -4.19 -9.91 -9.54
N ASN A 127 -3.51 -11.05 -9.37
CA ASN A 127 -4.05 -12.20 -8.65
C ASN A 127 -4.36 -11.85 -7.18
N LEU A 128 -3.47 -11.10 -6.54
CA LEU A 128 -3.66 -10.62 -5.19
C LEU A 128 -4.91 -9.73 -5.08
N ILE A 129 -5.08 -8.77 -5.99
CA ILE A 129 -6.27 -7.89 -6.01
C ILE A 129 -7.55 -8.67 -6.32
N HIS A 130 -7.50 -9.61 -7.27
CA HIS A 130 -8.67 -10.45 -7.58
C HIS A 130 -9.07 -11.38 -6.43
N SER A 131 -8.14 -11.72 -5.53
CA SER A 131 -8.43 -12.51 -4.32
C SER A 131 -9.28 -11.76 -3.29
N MET A 132 -9.40 -10.43 -3.38
CA MET A 132 -10.09 -9.59 -2.39
C MET A 132 -11.54 -10.04 -2.13
N ARG A 133 -12.26 -10.45 -3.20
CA ARG A 133 -13.63 -10.94 -3.03
C ARG A 133 -13.68 -12.17 -2.14
N GLN A 134 -12.78 -13.13 -2.34
CA GLN A 134 -12.70 -14.36 -1.55
C GLN A 134 -12.36 -14.05 -0.08
N ARG A 135 -11.39 -13.16 0.15
CA ARG A 135 -10.99 -12.69 1.49
C ARG A 135 -12.16 -12.06 2.24
N CYS A 136 -12.93 -11.19 1.59
CA CYS A 136 -14.12 -10.60 2.19
C CYS A 136 -15.18 -11.65 2.54
N VAL A 137 -15.40 -12.64 1.67
CA VAL A 137 -16.35 -13.74 1.95
C VAL A 137 -15.90 -14.54 3.17
N GLU A 138 -14.60 -14.87 3.27
CA GLU A 138 -14.06 -15.58 4.42
C GLU A 138 -14.12 -14.74 5.71
N TYR A 139 -13.80 -13.45 5.65
CA TYR A 139 -13.91 -12.53 6.78
C TYR A 139 -15.35 -12.46 7.32
N LEU A 140 -16.33 -12.36 6.43
CA LEU A 140 -17.75 -12.39 6.81
C LEU A 140 -18.16 -13.74 7.41
N ALA A 141 -17.68 -14.86 6.84
CA ALA A 141 -17.95 -16.19 7.38
C ALA A 141 -17.38 -16.39 8.80
N HIS A 142 -16.30 -15.70 9.14
CA HIS A 142 -15.70 -15.70 10.48
C HIS A 142 -16.25 -14.59 11.39
N ASN A 143 -17.36 -13.94 11.02
CA ASN A 143 -17.95 -12.81 11.76
C ASN A 143 -16.95 -11.68 12.07
N GLY A 144 -16.04 -11.42 11.13
CA GLY A 144 -14.99 -10.43 11.28
C GLY A 144 -13.78 -10.87 12.11
N GLY A 145 -13.68 -12.15 12.45
CA GLY A 145 -12.48 -12.76 13.03
C GLY A 145 -11.37 -13.02 12.00
N HIS A 146 -10.27 -13.58 12.48
CA HIS A 146 -9.11 -13.92 11.66
C HIS A 146 -9.46 -14.93 10.56
N THR A 147 -8.85 -14.74 9.40
CA THR A 147 -8.95 -15.62 8.24
C THR A 147 -7.64 -16.37 8.04
N ARG A 148 -7.56 -17.22 7.00
CA ARG A 148 -6.32 -17.92 6.62
C ARG A 148 -5.29 -17.03 5.91
N TYR A 149 -5.68 -15.80 5.59
CA TYR A 149 -4.88 -14.85 4.81
C TYR A 149 -4.07 -13.95 5.73
#